data_AF-A0A1I6Y601-F1
#
_entry.id   AF-A0A1I6Y601-F1
#
_cell.length_a   1.000
_cell.length_b   1.000
_cell.length_c   1.000
_cell.angle_alpha   90.00
_cell.angle_beta   90.00
_cell.angle_gamma   90.00
#
_symmetry.space_group_name_H-M   'P 1'
#
loop_
_entity.id
_entity.type
_entity.pdbx_description
1 polymer ?
#
loop_
_entity_poly.entity_id
_entity_poly.type
_entity_poly.pdbx_seq_one_letter_code
_entity_poly.pdbx_strand_id
1 'polypeptide(L)'
;MNHQSIEASGIRNHAQQRATEDGRSQRQEQADWLDSLVPDPSEVPSLCDEPRFAELLRGIVADHAPHVFAIVQEYGERVDGRVAAWGMAFDERAEIVTVEGDVWMSLRSPEAALPNFRFGTRIRSRLVWFDRDAITSAAAECT
;
A
#
# COMPACT_ATOMS: atom_id res chain seq x y z
N MET A 1 -39.12 -32.79 -36.14
CA MET A 1 -38.25 -33.83 -35.56
C MET A 1 -36.96 -33.16 -35.14
N ASN A 2 -36.82 -32.96 -33.84
CA ASN A 2 -35.71 -32.29 -33.15
C ASN A 2 -34.54 -33.26 -33.04
N HIS A 3 -33.31 -32.88 -33.41
CA HIS A 3 -32.07 -33.43 -32.82
C HIS A 3 -30.92 -32.52 -33.29
N GLN A 4 -30.27 -31.82 -32.35
CA GLN A 4 -28.89 -31.26 -32.39
C GLN A 4 -28.80 -29.92 -31.64
N SER A 5 -28.99 -29.99 -30.33
CA SER A 5 -28.44 -29.04 -29.36
C SER A 5 -28.24 -29.86 -28.10
N ILE A 6 -27.22 -29.54 -27.29
CA ILE A 6 -26.69 -30.34 -26.17
C ILE A 6 -25.58 -31.33 -26.61
N GLU A 7 -24.42 -30.84 -27.05
CA GLU A 7 -23.13 -31.53 -26.81
C GLU A 7 -21.94 -30.54 -26.68
N ALA A 8 -22.04 -29.34 -27.27
CA ALA A 8 -20.95 -28.34 -27.21
C ALA A 8 -20.81 -27.58 -25.87
N SER A 9 -21.73 -27.76 -24.90
CA SER A 9 -21.68 -27.12 -23.57
C SER A 9 -21.00 -27.97 -22.48
N GLY A 10 -20.83 -29.28 -22.68
CA GLY A 10 -20.25 -30.16 -21.64
C GLY A 10 -18.71 -30.11 -21.58
N ILE A 11 -18.06 -30.06 -22.75
CA ILE A 11 -16.59 -30.19 -22.83
C ILE A 11 -15.87 -28.92 -22.35
N ARG A 12 -16.45 -27.74 -22.57
CA ARG A 12 -15.88 -26.46 -22.13
C ARG A 12 -15.91 -26.32 -20.59
N ASN A 13 -16.94 -26.84 -19.94
CA ASN A 13 -17.06 -26.77 -18.48
C ASN A 13 -16.08 -27.70 -17.76
N HIS A 14 -15.81 -28.90 -18.28
CA HIS A 14 -14.87 -29.83 -17.64
C HIS A 14 -13.41 -29.39 -17.71
N ALA A 15 -12.97 -28.78 -18.82
CA ALA A 15 -11.62 -28.24 -18.94
C ALA A 15 -11.42 -27.01 -18.04
N GLN A 16 -12.43 -26.16 -17.94
CA GLN A 16 -12.42 -25.00 -17.05
C GLN A 16 -12.48 -25.43 -15.57
N GLN A 17 -13.24 -26.46 -15.22
CA GLN A 17 -13.30 -27.02 -13.87
C GLN A 17 -11.97 -27.65 -13.44
N ARG A 18 -11.35 -28.49 -14.28
CA ARG A 18 -10.04 -29.11 -13.99
C ARG A 18 -8.95 -28.08 -13.75
N ALA A 19 -8.87 -27.02 -14.58
CA ALA A 19 -7.89 -25.96 -14.39
C ALA A 19 -8.10 -25.17 -13.08
N THR A 20 -9.35 -25.02 -12.62
CA THR A 20 -9.66 -24.38 -11.33
C THR A 20 -9.46 -25.30 -10.13
N GLU A 21 -9.61 -26.61 -10.30
CA GLU A 21 -9.34 -27.63 -9.28
C GLU A 21 -7.82 -27.79 -9.09
N ASP A 22 -7.06 -27.86 -10.17
CA ASP A 22 -5.58 -27.89 -10.14
C ASP A 22 -5.01 -26.63 -9.47
N GLY A 23 -5.55 -25.45 -9.78
CA GLY A 23 -5.14 -24.18 -9.17
C GLY A 23 -5.58 -23.99 -7.71
N ARG A 24 -6.56 -24.75 -7.23
CA ARG A 24 -6.90 -24.83 -5.79
C ARG A 24 -6.02 -25.86 -5.08
N SER A 25 -5.77 -27.01 -5.71
CA SER A 25 -4.89 -28.07 -5.19
C SER A 25 -3.47 -27.55 -5.01
N GLN A 26 -2.90 -26.86 -6.00
CA GLN A 26 -1.56 -26.27 -5.88
C GLN A 26 -1.47 -25.20 -4.79
N ARG A 27 -2.52 -24.40 -4.61
CA ARG A 27 -2.56 -23.37 -3.56
C ARG A 27 -2.65 -24.00 -2.17
N GLN A 28 -3.38 -25.10 -2.05
CA GLN A 28 -3.50 -25.87 -0.82
C GLN A 28 -2.17 -26.57 -0.50
N GLU A 29 -1.55 -27.26 -1.46
CA GLU A 29 -0.24 -27.90 -1.30
C GLU A 29 0.85 -26.89 -0.91
N GLN A 30 0.81 -25.70 -1.51
CA GLN A 30 1.73 -24.60 -1.17
C GLN A 30 1.46 -24.06 0.24
N ALA A 31 0.21 -23.94 0.67
CA ALA A 31 -0.15 -23.54 2.04
C ALA A 31 0.32 -24.58 3.06
N ASP A 32 0.04 -25.86 2.82
CA ASP A 32 0.46 -26.98 3.68
C ASP A 32 2.00 -27.03 3.82
N TRP A 33 2.73 -26.73 2.74
CA TRP A 33 4.19 -26.62 2.78
C TRP A 33 4.67 -25.42 3.62
N LEU A 34 4.04 -24.26 3.50
CA LEU A 34 4.38 -23.08 4.30
C LEU A 34 4.11 -23.31 5.79
N ASP A 35 3.01 -23.98 6.14
CA ASP A 35 2.65 -24.31 7.52
C ASP A 35 3.69 -25.24 8.16
N SER A 36 4.27 -26.18 7.39
CA SER A 36 5.33 -27.07 7.89
C SER A 36 6.63 -26.35 8.30
N LEU A 37 6.85 -25.12 7.82
CA LEU A 37 8.02 -24.30 8.15
C LEU A 37 7.84 -23.48 9.43
N VAL A 38 6.62 -23.39 9.95
CA VAL A 38 6.28 -22.65 11.16
C VAL A 38 6.04 -23.66 12.27
N PRO A 39 6.83 -23.68 13.36
CA PRO A 39 6.53 -24.49 14.53
C PRO A 39 5.09 -24.22 14.99
N ASP A 40 4.31 -25.28 15.26
CA ASP A 40 2.89 -25.15 15.62
C ASP A 40 2.73 -24.18 16.80
N PRO A 41 2.15 -22.98 16.57
CA PRO A 41 2.04 -21.96 17.61
C PRO A 41 1.01 -22.35 18.68
N SER A 42 0.19 -23.37 18.43
CA SER A 42 -0.83 -23.86 19.36
C SER A 42 -0.22 -24.51 20.61
N GLU A 43 1.05 -24.95 20.54
CA GLU A 43 1.79 -25.49 21.69
C GLU A 43 2.47 -24.39 22.53
N VAL A 44 2.49 -23.14 22.04
CA VAL A 44 3.09 -22.00 22.75
C VAL A 44 2.00 -21.27 23.54
N PRO A 45 2.10 -21.18 24.89
CA PRO A 45 1.17 -20.40 25.68
C PRO A 45 1.11 -18.95 25.19
N SER A 46 -0.10 -18.41 25.05
CA SER A 46 -0.29 -17.01 24.67
C SER A 46 0.45 -16.10 25.65
N LEU A 47 1.17 -15.10 25.11
CA LEU A 47 1.99 -14.19 25.91
C LEU A 47 1.17 -13.40 26.95
N CYS A 48 -0.08 -13.06 26.61
CA CYS A 48 -1.03 -12.36 27.46
C CYS A 48 -2.46 -12.52 26.94
N ASP A 49 -3.42 -11.87 27.60
CA ASP A 49 -4.81 -11.75 27.16
C ASP A 49 -4.96 -10.80 25.96
N GLU A 50 -6.04 -10.98 25.21
CA GLU A 50 -6.31 -10.25 23.96
C GLU A 50 -6.22 -8.71 24.09
N PRO A 51 -6.80 -8.06 25.13
CA PRO A 51 -6.73 -6.61 25.24
C PRO A 51 -5.28 -6.11 25.38
N ARG A 52 -4.48 -6.80 26.20
CA ARG A 52 -3.07 -6.47 26.42
C ARG A 52 -2.22 -6.75 25.18
N PHE A 53 -2.50 -7.84 24.47
CA PHE A 53 -1.82 -8.14 23.22
C PHE A 53 -2.09 -7.06 22.17
N ALA A 54 -3.35 -6.60 22.05
CA ALA A 54 -3.72 -5.50 21.16
C ALA A 54 -3.03 -4.17 21.55
N GLU A 55 -2.81 -3.90 22.83
CA GLU A 55 -2.03 -2.74 23.28
C GLU A 55 -0.55 -2.83 22.87
N LEU A 56 0.06 -4.01 23.03
CA LEU A 56 1.43 -4.24 22.58
C LEU A 56 1.57 -4.04 21.07
N LEU A 57 0.63 -4.57 20.28
CA LEU A 57 0.62 -4.36 18.83
C LEU A 57 0.46 -2.88 18.47
N ARG A 58 -0.38 -2.12 19.18
CA ARG A 58 -0.49 -0.66 18.98
C ARG A 58 0.84 0.05 19.22
N GLY A 59 1.59 -0.35 20.25
CA GLY A 59 2.93 0.17 20.51
C GLY A 59 3.90 -0.12 19.34
N ILE A 60 3.97 -1.37 18.91
CA ILE A 60 4.83 -1.78 17.78
C ILE A 60 4.47 -1.01 16.50
N VAL A 61 3.19 -0.86 16.20
CA VAL A 61 2.74 -0.09 15.03
C VAL A 61 3.13 1.38 15.16
N ALA A 62 2.97 1.98 16.34
CA ALA A 62 3.35 3.37 16.57
C ALA A 62 4.87 3.59 16.42
N ASP A 63 5.69 2.66 16.91
CA ASP A 63 7.15 2.73 16.83
C ASP A 63 7.69 2.59 15.39
N HIS A 64 6.95 1.90 14.52
CA HIS A 64 7.34 1.63 13.14
C HIS A 64 6.49 2.35 12.09
N ALA A 65 5.60 3.26 12.53
CA ALA A 65 4.71 3.97 11.62
C ALA A 65 5.53 4.88 10.70
N PRO A 66 5.41 4.74 9.36
CA PRO A 66 6.09 5.64 8.46
C PRO A 66 5.50 7.05 8.57
N HIS A 67 6.36 8.06 8.45
CA HIS A 67 5.93 9.44 8.40
C HIS A 67 5.43 9.76 7.00
N VAL A 68 4.18 10.19 6.88
CA VAL A 68 3.58 10.55 5.59
C VAL A 68 4.00 11.98 5.22
N PHE A 69 4.31 12.19 3.94
CA PHE A 69 4.61 13.51 3.40
C PHE A 69 4.04 13.67 1.99
N ALA A 70 3.97 14.91 1.53
CA ALA A 70 3.60 15.28 0.18
C ALA A 70 4.75 16.05 -0.49
N ILE A 71 4.89 15.84 -1.79
CA ILE A 71 5.71 16.69 -2.65
C ILE A 71 4.78 17.67 -3.35
N VAL A 72 4.96 18.96 -3.04
CA VAL A 72 4.16 20.06 -3.59
C VAL A 72 4.97 20.75 -4.67
N GLN A 73 4.37 20.91 -5.85
CA GLN A 73 4.88 21.78 -6.90
C GLN A 73 4.27 23.16 -6.76
N GLU A 74 5.12 24.18 -6.60
CA GLU A 74 4.75 25.59 -6.58
C GLU A 74 4.98 26.22 -7.96
N TYR A 75 3.97 26.92 -8.45
CA TYR A 75 4.03 27.66 -9.69
C TYR A 75 4.30 29.15 -9.41
N GLY A 76 5.35 29.69 -10.06
CA GLY A 76 5.77 31.07 -9.84
C GLY A 76 6.20 31.32 -8.39
N GLU A 77 6.24 32.59 -7.98
CA GLU A 77 6.45 32.93 -6.56
C GLU A 77 5.12 32.91 -5.82
N ARG A 78 4.76 31.74 -5.26
CA ARG A 78 3.56 31.53 -4.42
C ARG A 78 2.24 31.89 -5.13
N VAL A 79 2.18 31.73 -6.44
CA VAL A 79 0.97 32.02 -7.22
C VAL A 79 -0.02 30.86 -7.11
N ASP A 80 0.48 29.63 -7.19
CA ASP A 80 -0.32 28.42 -7.08
C ASP A 80 0.54 27.23 -6.59
N GLY A 81 -0.11 26.20 -6.08
CA GLY A 81 0.53 24.99 -5.57
C GLY A 81 -0.35 23.75 -5.76
N ARG A 82 0.25 22.64 -6.16
CA ARG A 82 -0.45 21.34 -6.21
C ARG A 82 0.39 20.22 -5.60
N VAL A 83 -0.27 19.24 -5.01
CA VAL A 83 0.37 17.97 -4.64
C VAL A 83 0.69 17.22 -5.94
N ALA A 84 1.96 16.92 -6.17
CA ALA A 84 2.42 16.15 -7.31
C ALA A 84 2.67 14.67 -6.96
N ALA A 85 2.98 14.39 -5.69
CA ALA A 85 3.17 13.04 -5.21
C ALA A 85 2.94 12.95 -3.70
N TRP A 86 2.63 11.75 -3.24
CA TRP A 86 2.59 11.35 -1.84
C TRP A 86 3.74 10.40 -1.53
N GLY A 87 4.25 10.46 -0.31
CA GLY A 87 5.31 9.58 0.13
C GLY A 87 5.17 9.15 1.58
N MET A 88 5.84 8.04 1.88
CA MET A 88 6.02 7.47 3.21
C MET A 88 7.51 7.37 3.49
N ALA A 89 7.96 8.03 4.56
CA ALA A 89 9.32 7.94 5.04
C ALA A 89 9.40 6.86 6.12
N PHE A 90 10.25 5.87 5.87
CA PHE A 90 10.73 4.90 6.84
C PHE A 90 12.12 5.33 7.31
N ASP A 91 12.64 4.70 8.36
CA ASP A 91 13.93 5.06 8.96
C ASP A 91 15.09 5.12 7.95
N GLU A 92 15.10 4.22 6.96
CA GLU A 92 16.23 4.08 6.01
C GLU A 92 15.87 4.37 4.55
N ARG A 93 14.59 4.65 4.25
CA ARG A 93 14.13 4.85 2.87
C ARG A 93 12.84 5.67 2.81
N ALA A 94 12.54 6.20 1.62
CA ALA A 94 11.26 6.80 1.30
C ALA A 94 10.65 6.11 0.09
N GLU A 95 9.35 5.79 0.18
CA GLU A 95 8.54 5.30 -0.94
C GLU A 95 7.60 6.41 -1.39
N ILE A 96 7.54 6.67 -2.70
CA ILE A 96 6.80 7.81 -3.25
C ILE A 96 5.99 7.37 -4.46
N VAL A 97 4.72 7.79 -4.51
CA VAL A 97 3.79 7.60 -5.63
C VAL A 97 3.30 8.94 -6.16
N THR A 98 3.32 9.14 -7.47
CA THR A 98 2.70 10.31 -8.10
C THR A 98 1.19 10.31 -7.89
N VAL A 99 0.56 11.48 -7.89
CA VAL A 99 -0.91 11.57 -7.74
C VAL A 99 -1.63 10.85 -8.89
N GLU A 100 -1.02 10.85 -10.07
CA GLU A 100 -1.48 10.13 -11.25
C GLU A 100 -1.31 8.61 -11.13
N GLY A 101 -0.51 8.12 -10.17
CA GLY A 101 -0.28 6.69 -9.91
C GLY A 101 0.58 5.98 -10.95
N ASP A 102 1.17 6.73 -11.88
CA ASP A 102 1.96 6.23 -13.01
C ASP A 102 3.44 5.99 -12.67
N VAL A 103 3.95 6.64 -11.62
CA VAL A 103 5.34 6.56 -11.20
C VAL A 103 5.43 6.20 -9.72
N TRP A 104 6.25 5.19 -9.44
CA TRP A 104 6.61 4.76 -8.09
C TRP A 104 8.12 4.80 -7.92
N MET A 105 8.60 5.30 -6.78
CA MET A 105 10.02 5.49 -6.50
C MET A 105 10.36 5.05 -5.09
N SER A 106 11.46 4.29 -4.96
CA SER A 106 12.13 4.01 -3.69
C SER A 106 13.44 4.78 -3.64
N LEU A 107 13.61 5.62 -2.62
CA LEU A 107 14.74 6.53 -2.45
C LEU A 107 15.35 6.42 -1.06
N ARG A 108 16.58 6.89 -0.88
CA ARG A 108 17.29 6.86 0.41
C ARG A 108 16.79 7.90 1.41
N SER A 109 16.17 8.97 0.94
CA SER A 109 15.50 9.97 1.78
C SER A 109 14.38 10.65 1.00
N PRO A 110 13.41 11.27 1.68
CA PRO A 110 12.33 12.02 1.05
C PRO A 110 12.82 13.18 0.17
N GLU A 111 13.86 13.90 0.58
CA GLU A 111 14.40 15.08 -0.11
C GLU A 111 15.05 14.73 -1.46
N ALA A 112 15.54 13.49 -1.60
CA ALA A 112 16.13 13.00 -2.84
C ALA A 112 15.14 13.02 -4.02
N ALA A 113 13.83 13.08 -3.73
CA ALA A 113 12.80 13.17 -4.75
C ALA A 113 12.65 14.56 -5.35
N LEU A 114 12.99 15.62 -4.59
CA LEU A 114 12.68 17.00 -4.98
C LEU A 114 13.16 17.38 -6.38
N PRO A 115 14.37 17.00 -6.85
CA PRO A 115 14.83 17.32 -8.20
C PRO A 115 13.91 16.75 -9.30
N ASN A 116 13.26 15.61 -9.09
CA ASN A 116 12.39 14.95 -10.07
C ASN A 116 11.06 15.69 -10.28
N PHE A 117 10.68 16.56 -9.35
CA PHE A 117 9.42 17.31 -9.39
C PHE A 117 9.63 18.79 -9.74
N ARG A 118 10.78 19.16 -10.29
CA ARG A 118 11.04 20.51 -10.79
C ARG A 118 10.81 20.56 -12.30
N PHE A 119 10.36 21.70 -12.80
CA PHE A 119 10.23 21.92 -14.24
C PHE A 119 10.61 23.36 -14.63
N GLY A 120 11.71 23.48 -15.37
CA GLY A 120 12.30 24.77 -15.72
C GLY A 120 12.63 25.62 -14.48
N THR A 121 12.57 26.94 -14.63
CA THR A 121 12.85 27.90 -13.54
C THR A 121 11.60 28.36 -12.77
N ARG A 122 10.40 28.02 -13.26
CA ARG A 122 9.13 28.52 -12.74
C ARG A 122 8.39 27.55 -11.83
N ILE A 123 8.76 26.26 -11.86
CA ILE A 123 8.14 25.24 -11.02
C ILE A 123 9.17 24.73 -10.02
N ARG A 124 8.93 25.05 -8.75
CA ARG A 124 9.75 24.59 -7.62
C ARG A 124 9.02 23.45 -6.92
N SER A 125 9.79 22.53 -6.35
CA SER A 125 9.26 21.46 -5.51
C SER A 125 9.60 21.71 -4.05
N ARG A 126 8.68 21.40 -3.15
CA ARG A 126 8.87 21.38 -1.71
C ARG A 126 8.33 20.09 -1.13
N LEU A 127 8.97 19.66 -0.04
CA LEU A 127 8.48 18.56 0.78
C LEU A 127 7.68 19.16 1.94
N VAL A 128 6.50 18.61 2.19
CA VAL A 128 5.62 18.99 3.29
C VAL A 128 5.22 17.73 4.04
N TRP A 129 5.54 17.66 5.33
CA TRP A 129 5.12 16.56 6.18
C TRP A 129 3.62 16.64 6.44
N PHE A 130 2.95 15.49 6.37
CA PHE A 130 1.55 15.39 6.71
C PHE A 130 1.40 15.46 8.22
N ASP A 131 0.73 16.50 8.69
CA ASP A 131 0.33 16.66 10.08
C ASP A 131 -1.18 16.45 10.16
N ARG A 132 -1.60 15.34 10.80
CA ARG A 132 -3.01 15.01 10.99
C ARG A 132 -3.71 16.04 11.88
N ASP A 133 -3.00 16.64 12.82
CA ASP A 133 -3.57 17.56 13.81
C ASP A 133 -3.69 18.97 13.23
N ALA A 134 -2.84 19.34 12.28
CA ALA A 134 -2.95 20.59 11.52
C ALA A 134 -4.28 20.72 10.74
N ILE A 135 -4.87 19.60 10.30
CA ILE A 135 -6.18 19.57 9.62
C ILE A 135 -7.29 20.08 10.55
N THR A 136 -7.17 19.80 11.85
CA THR A 136 -8.15 20.22 12.87
C THR A 136 -7.98 21.69 13.23
N SER A 137 -6.76 22.23 13.17
CA SER A 137 -6.48 23.64 13.50
C SER A 137 -6.82 24.61 12.36
N ALA A 138 -6.52 24.25 11.10
CA ALA A 138 -6.74 25.15 9.96
C ALA A 138 -8.23 25.49 9.70
N ALA A 139 -9.15 24.63 10.13
CA ALA A 139 -10.59 24.89 10.06
C ALA A 139 -11.08 25.95 11.08
N ALA A 140 -10.32 26.19 12.16
CA ALA A 140 -10.67 27.14 13.21
C ALA A 140 -10.15 28.57 12.93
N GLU A 141 -9.16 28.73 12.05
CA GLU A 141 -8.47 30.01 11.82
C GLU A 141 -8.99 30.78 10.59
N CYS A 142 -9.99 30.24 9.88
CA CYS A 142 -10.55 30.84 8.66
C CYS A 142 -12.04 31.24 8.83
N THR A 143 -12.37 31.91 9.93
CA THR A 143 -13.67 32.60 10.17
C THR A 143 -13.42 34.01 10.66
#